data_AF-A0A7J2J8M3-F1
#
_entry.id   AF-A0A7J2J8M3-F1
#
_cell.length_a   1.000
_cell.length_b   1.000
_cell.length_c   1.000
_cell.angle_alpha   90.00
_cell.angle_beta   90.00
_cell.angle_gamma   90.00
#
_symmetry.space_group_name_H-M   'P 1'
#
loop_
_entity.id
_entity.type
_entity.pdbx_description
1 polymer ?
#
loop_
_entity_poly.entity_id
_entity_poly.type
_entity_poly.pdbx_seq_one_letter_code
_entity_poly.pdbx_strand_id
1 'polypeptide(L)'
;MAKVAHVAEVSCGTGLGDVGAQAVGGMVIATQPGAYPHGRWRRIRVPKNVRVVCATLSSLPTDRFLLDSNFMQRANKLGSLALEHVVKNQTIEGFIHASRKFAEGLGLLDDELEELIHAGEKAGAIGVSQIMLGRAVFALVSDEKKDRLEDAFEKFLPPEQIIVSGVAHDGAAVL
;
A
#
# COMPACT_ATOMS: atom_id res chain seq x y z
N MET A 1 7.07 -23.05 0.48
CA MET A 1 7.68 -22.01 -0.40
C MET A 1 7.64 -20.63 0.25
N ALA A 2 6.52 -20.14 0.80
CA ALA A 2 6.45 -18.85 1.50
C ALA A 2 7.50 -18.67 2.62
N LYS A 3 7.77 -19.71 3.45
CA LYS A 3 8.83 -19.63 4.47
C LYS A 3 10.23 -19.42 3.87
N VAL A 4 10.53 -20.06 2.73
CA VAL A 4 11.84 -19.95 2.06
C VAL A 4 11.99 -18.60 1.38
N ALA A 5 10.94 -18.11 0.72
CA ALA A 5 10.91 -16.77 0.13
C ALA A 5 11.03 -15.68 1.20
N HIS A 6 10.33 -15.81 2.33
CA HIS A 6 10.47 -14.87 3.45
C HIS A 6 11.88 -14.87 4.05
N VAL A 7 12.50 -16.05 4.22
CA VAL A 7 13.90 -16.12 4.66
C VAL A 7 14.83 -15.45 3.65
N ALA A 8 14.59 -15.61 2.35
CA ALA A 8 15.36 -14.93 1.32
C ALA A 8 15.19 -13.41 1.38
N GLU A 9 13.96 -12.90 1.49
CA GLU A 9 13.70 -11.45 1.57
C GLU A 9 14.30 -10.82 2.83
N VAL A 10 14.17 -11.48 3.98
CA VAL A 10 14.77 -11.01 5.24
C VAL A 10 16.30 -11.02 5.13
N SER A 11 16.88 -12.08 4.56
CA SER A 11 18.34 -12.22 4.43
C SER A 11 18.94 -11.23 3.44
N CYS A 12 18.16 -10.84 2.42
CA CYS A 12 18.56 -9.88 1.39
C CYS A 12 18.12 -8.43 1.70
N GLY A 13 17.36 -8.21 2.77
CA GLY A 13 16.83 -6.89 3.13
C GLY A 13 15.79 -6.33 2.14
N THR A 14 15.16 -7.19 1.34
CA THR A 14 14.27 -6.78 0.24
C THR A 14 12.79 -6.76 0.61
N GLY A 15 12.40 -7.30 1.76
CA GLY A 15 11.00 -7.35 2.20
C GLY A 15 10.81 -8.05 3.54
N LEU A 16 9.84 -7.60 4.33
CA LEU A 16 9.47 -8.22 5.62
C LEU A 16 8.00 -8.65 5.68
N GLY A 17 7.15 -8.09 4.81
CA GLY A 17 5.69 -8.29 4.85
C GLY A 17 5.09 -8.88 3.57
N ASP A 18 5.82 -8.87 2.46
CA ASP A 18 5.26 -9.08 1.12
C ASP A 18 4.85 -10.53 0.88
N VAL A 19 5.75 -11.47 1.18
CA VAL A 19 5.49 -12.91 0.99
C VAL A 19 4.31 -13.39 1.84
N GLY A 20 4.17 -12.88 3.07
CA GLY A 20 3.05 -13.24 3.94
C GLY A 20 1.72 -12.71 3.41
N ALA A 21 1.70 -11.47 2.94
CA ALA A 21 0.52 -10.84 2.37
C ALA A 21 0.07 -11.53 1.07
N GLN A 22 1.00 -11.84 0.17
CA GLN A 22 0.75 -12.54 -1.10
C GLN A 22 0.26 -13.98 -0.88
N ALA A 23 0.76 -14.67 0.14
CA ALA A 23 0.29 -16.01 0.49
C ALA A 23 -1.15 -16.00 1.03
N VAL A 24 -1.56 -14.93 1.71
CA VAL A 24 -2.93 -14.80 2.22
C VAL A 24 -3.89 -14.32 1.14
N GLY A 25 -3.52 -13.31 0.34
CA GLY A 25 -4.41 -12.70 -0.64
C GLY A 25 -5.45 -11.76 -0.03
N GLY A 26 -5.94 -10.85 -0.86
CA GLY A 26 -6.86 -9.76 -0.48
C GLY A 26 -6.15 -8.55 0.11
N MET A 27 -6.92 -7.71 0.80
CA MET A 27 -6.41 -6.60 1.60
C MET A 27 -6.16 -7.09 3.02
N VAL A 28 -4.89 -7.18 3.40
CA VAL A 28 -4.47 -7.89 4.62
C VAL A 28 -3.83 -6.97 5.65
N ILE A 29 -3.97 -7.35 6.92
CA ILE A 29 -3.35 -6.71 8.08
C ILE A 29 -2.54 -7.78 8.81
N ALA A 30 -1.22 -7.58 8.94
CA ALA A 30 -0.39 -8.37 9.83
C ALA A 30 -0.61 -7.90 11.27
N THR A 31 -1.32 -8.70 12.07
CA THR A 31 -1.58 -8.42 13.49
C THR A 31 -0.53 -9.01 14.41
N GLN A 32 0.24 -9.98 13.93
CA GLN A 32 1.45 -10.45 14.58
C GLN A 32 2.57 -10.68 13.57
N PRO A 33 3.80 -10.29 13.90
CA PRO A 33 4.95 -10.54 13.05
C PRO A 33 5.20 -12.04 12.89
N GLY A 34 5.67 -12.44 11.72
CA GLY A 34 6.07 -13.80 11.42
C GLY A 34 5.79 -14.21 9.98
N ALA A 35 6.61 -15.10 9.44
CA ALA A 35 6.37 -15.73 8.15
C ALA A 35 5.05 -16.49 8.14
N TYR A 36 4.37 -16.59 7.00
CA TYR A 36 3.22 -17.49 6.88
C TYR A 36 3.65 -18.96 7.10
N PRO A 37 2.93 -19.78 7.89
CA PRO A 37 1.66 -19.50 8.58
C PRO A 37 1.80 -19.04 10.05
N HIS A 38 3.02 -18.74 10.52
CA HIS A 38 3.33 -18.39 11.92
C HIS A 38 2.95 -16.95 12.30
N GLY A 39 2.91 -16.01 11.35
CA GLY A 39 2.33 -14.68 11.55
C GLY A 39 0.79 -14.71 11.56
N ARG A 40 0.15 -13.76 12.24
CA ARG A 40 -1.32 -13.65 12.26
C ARG A 40 -1.81 -12.56 11.32
N TRP A 41 -2.78 -12.92 10.48
CA TRP A 41 -3.30 -12.07 9.42
C TRP A 41 -4.81 -11.87 9.57
N ARG A 42 -5.28 -10.64 9.35
CA ARG A 42 -6.72 -10.32 9.20
C ARG A 42 -6.96 -9.79 7.80
N ARG A 43 -8.15 -10.02 7.25
CA ARG A 43 -8.54 -9.46 5.95
C ARG A 43 -9.57 -8.35 6.14
N ILE A 44 -9.35 -7.24 5.45
CA ILE A 44 -10.38 -6.22 5.21
C ILE A 44 -11.18 -6.69 4.00
N ARG A 45 -12.51 -6.68 4.12
CA ARG A 45 -13.38 -7.08 3.01
C ARG A 45 -13.36 -5.98 1.95
N VAL A 46 -12.91 -6.32 0.75
CA VAL A 46 -12.97 -5.43 -0.41
C VAL A 46 -14.08 -5.92 -1.36
N PRO A 47 -15.03 -5.07 -1.76
CA PRO A 47 -16.02 -5.42 -2.77
C PRO A 47 -15.39 -5.72 -4.14
N LYS A 48 -15.94 -6.67 -4.90
CA LYS A 48 -15.41 -7.07 -6.22
C LYS A 48 -15.45 -5.96 -7.28
N ASN A 49 -16.29 -4.96 -7.08
CA ASN A 49 -16.39 -3.78 -7.95
C ASN A 49 -15.42 -2.66 -7.53
N VAL A 50 -14.51 -2.91 -6.58
CA VAL A 50 -13.41 -1.99 -6.29
C VAL A 50 -12.20 -2.34 -7.16
N ARG A 51 -11.53 -1.31 -7.66
CA ARG A 51 -10.28 -1.35 -8.38
C ARG A 51 -9.20 -0.64 -7.58
N VAL A 52 -7.97 -1.06 -7.79
CA VAL A 52 -6.75 -0.38 -7.34
C VAL A 52 -6.16 0.32 -8.56
N VAL A 53 -5.92 1.62 -8.48
CA VAL A 53 -5.19 2.38 -9.49
C VAL A 53 -3.89 2.84 -8.86
N CYS A 54 -2.76 2.44 -9.45
CA CYS A 54 -1.42 2.85 -9.01
C CYS A 54 -0.85 3.84 -10.01
N ALA A 55 -0.32 4.96 -9.53
CA ALA A 55 0.30 6.00 -10.34
C ALA A 55 1.73 6.25 -9.82
N THR A 56 2.74 6.03 -10.67
CA THR A 56 4.15 6.00 -10.26
C THR A 56 4.96 7.11 -10.93
N LEU A 57 5.41 8.11 -10.15
CA LEU A 57 6.31 9.16 -10.62
C LEU A 57 7.73 8.61 -10.83
N SER A 58 8.29 7.97 -9.79
CA SER A 58 9.63 7.39 -9.83
C SER A 58 9.89 6.41 -8.67
N SER A 59 10.97 5.64 -8.74
CA SER A 59 11.48 4.88 -7.59
C SER A 59 12.09 5.81 -6.53
N LEU A 60 12.00 5.44 -5.25
CA LEU A 60 12.83 6.03 -4.19
C LEU A 60 14.03 5.13 -3.91
N PRO A 61 15.22 5.70 -3.61
CA PRO A 61 16.33 4.92 -3.06
C PRO A 61 15.98 4.50 -1.63
N THR A 62 15.47 3.27 -1.49
CA THR A 62 14.93 2.74 -0.23
C THR A 62 16.03 2.41 0.79
N ASP A 63 17.23 2.12 0.32
CA ASP A 63 18.43 1.83 1.11
C ASP A 63 18.79 2.97 2.08
N ARG A 64 18.70 4.23 1.61
CA ARG A 64 18.99 5.40 2.44
C ARG A 64 18.05 5.55 3.63
N PHE A 65 16.77 5.23 3.45
CA PHE A 65 15.77 5.34 4.51
C PHE A 65 15.92 4.22 5.55
N LEU A 66 16.22 3.01 5.11
CA LEU A 66 16.39 1.86 6.01
C LEU A 66 17.65 1.96 6.89
N LEU A 67 18.68 2.66 6.42
CA LEU A 67 19.91 2.92 7.17
C LEU A 67 19.81 4.14 8.11
N ASP A 68 18.78 4.98 7.98
CA ASP A 68 18.55 6.12 8.87
C ASP A 68 17.79 5.68 10.14
N SER A 69 18.52 5.62 11.26
CA SER A 69 17.98 5.22 12.56
C SER A 69 16.88 6.16 13.07
N ASN A 70 16.93 7.45 12.76
CA ASN A 70 15.88 8.40 13.14
C ASN A 70 14.62 8.17 12.32
N PHE A 71 14.77 7.94 11.01
CA PHE A 71 13.66 7.54 10.15
C PHE A 71 13.00 6.26 10.66
N MET A 72 13.79 5.22 10.95
CA MET A 72 13.29 3.94 11.42
C MET A 72 12.57 4.03 12.78
N GLN A 73 13.06 4.86 13.72
CA GLN A 73 12.35 5.11 14.98
C GLN A 73 10.98 5.76 14.76
N ARG A 74 10.90 6.77 13.87
CA ARG A 74 9.62 7.40 13.51
C ARG A 74 8.68 6.40 12.83
N ALA A 75 9.20 5.61 11.89
CA ALA A 75 8.43 4.58 11.18
C ALA A 75 7.85 3.54 12.14
N ASN A 76 8.64 3.06 13.11
CA ASN A 76 8.15 2.12 14.12
C ASN A 76 7.04 2.71 14.98
N LYS A 77 7.20 3.97 15.43
CA LYS A 77 6.19 4.67 16.23
C LYS A 77 4.89 4.89 15.45
N LEU A 78 4.99 5.47 14.26
CA LEU A 78 3.83 5.78 13.41
C LEU A 78 3.15 4.50 12.91
N GLY A 79 3.94 3.46 12.60
CA GLY A 79 3.44 2.17 12.16
C GLY A 79 2.63 1.47 13.25
N SER A 80 3.07 1.57 14.50
CA SER A 80 2.31 1.05 15.65
C SER A 80 0.96 1.74 15.81
N LEU A 81 0.93 3.08 15.67
CA LEU A 81 -0.32 3.86 15.73
C LEU A 81 -1.25 3.55 14.56
N ALA A 82 -0.69 3.44 13.34
CA ALA A 82 -1.44 3.07 12.15
C ALA A 82 -2.05 1.66 12.30
N LEU A 83 -1.28 0.69 12.77
CA LEU A 83 -1.77 -0.67 13.02
C LEU A 83 -2.89 -0.68 14.05
N GLU A 84 -2.74 0.03 15.17
CA GLU A 84 -3.79 0.14 16.19
C GLU A 84 -5.08 0.72 15.61
N HIS A 85 -4.97 1.77 14.79
CA HIS A 85 -6.11 2.38 14.12
C HIS A 85 -6.81 1.40 13.17
N VAL A 86 -6.05 0.74 12.28
CA VAL A 86 -6.61 -0.20 11.29
C VAL A 86 -7.22 -1.44 11.95
N VAL A 87 -6.65 -1.91 13.06
CA VAL A 87 -7.23 -3.02 13.84
C VAL A 87 -8.59 -2.66 14.43
N LYS A 88 -8.77 -1.41 14.89
CA LYS A 88 -10.05 -0.90 15.42
C LYS A 88 -11.03 -0.56 14.29
N ASN A 89 -10.56 -0.04 13.17
CA ASN A 89 -11.36 0.41 12.03
C ASN A 89 -11.07 -0.45 10.79
N GLN A 90 -11.62 -1.66 10.75
CA GLN A 90 -11.32 -2.66 9.71
C GLN A 90 -12.08 -2.42 8.40
N THR A 91 -12.03 -1.19 7.90
CA THR A 91 -12.66 -0.80 6.64
C THR A 91 -11.60 -0.29 5.66
N ILE A 92 -11.98 -0.16 4.39
CA ILE A 92 -11.11 0.41 3.36
C ILE A 92 -10.70 1.84 3.75
N GLU A 93 -11.67 2.64 4.22
CA GLU A 93 -11.48 4.03 4.64
C GLU A 93 -10.56 4.12 5.85
N GLY A 94 -10.71 3.23 6.84
CA GLY A 94 -9.82 3.15 8.00
C GLY A 94 -8.38 2.83 7.61
N PHE A 95 -8.19 1.93 6.63
CA PHE A 95 -6.87 1.63 6.07
C PHE A 95 -6.26 2.82 5.33
N ILE A 96 -7.02 3.47 4.43
CA ILE A 96 -6.52 4.63 3.68
C ILE A 96 -6.15 5.77 4.65
N HIS A 97 -7.02 6.06 5.62
CA HIS A 97 -6.78 7.11 6.61
C HIS A 97 -5.46 6.87 7.37
N ALA A 98 -5.26 5.64 7.87
CA ALA A 98 -4.03 5.28 8.55
C ALA A 98 -2.80 5.36 7.63
N SER A 99 -2.93 4.90 6.37
CA SER A 99 -1.85 4.95 5.37
C SER A 99 -1.45 6.40 5.07
N ARG A 100 -2.43 7.29 4.89
CA ARG A 100 -2.21 8.72 4.63
C ARG A 100 -1.53 9.40 5.82
N LYS A 101 -2.02 9.18 7.04
CA LYS A 101 -1.39 9.71 8.25
C LYS A 101 0.03 9.20 8.47
N PHE A 102 0.29 7.94 8.11
CA PHE A 102 1.62 7.35 8.18
C PHE A 102 2.58 8.02 7.18
N ALA A 103 2.17 8.17 5.92
CA ALA A 103 2.95 8.83 4.87
C ALA A 103 3.26 10.30 5.23
N GLU A 104 2.25 11.05 5.69
CA GLU A 104 2.39 12.44 6.17
C GLU A 104 3.37 12.52 7.34
N GLY A 105 3.20 11.68 8.35
CA GLY A 105 4.04 11.68 9.55
C GLY A 105 5.50 11.30 9.29
N LEU A 106 5.77 10.55 8.21
CA LEU A 106 7.12 10.22 7.78
C LEU A 106 7.76 11.26 6.85
N GLY A 107 6.98 12.25 6.38
CA GLY A 107 7.46 13.24 5.42
C GLY A 107 7.79 12.63 4.06
N LEU A 108 7.05 11.59 3.65
CA LEU A 108 7.26 10.89 2.38
C LEU A 108 6.41 11.45 1.23
N LEU A 109 5.57 12.44 1.51
CA LEU A 109 4.70 13.10 0.55
C LEU A 109 5.33 14.43 0.14
N ASP A 110 5.75 14.51 -1.12
CA ASP A 110 6.17 15.76 -1.76
C ASP A 110 4.99 16.43 -2.48
N ASP A 111 5.20 17.64 -2.99
CA ASP A 111 4.14 18.44 -3.61
C ASP A 111 3.51 17.74 -4.83
N GLU A 112 4.28 16.98 -5.61
CA GLU A 112 3.76 16.22 -6.76
C GLU A 112 2.87 15.04 -6.34
N LEU A 113 3.25 14.32 -5.28
CA LEU A 113 2.42 13.26 -4.69
C LEU A 113 1.16 13.83 -4.06
N GLU A 114 1.25 15.00 -3.43
CA GLU A 114 0.10 15.73 -2.92
C GLU A 114 -0.88 16.09 -4.03
N GLU A 115 -0.40 16.63 -5.16
CA GLU A 115 -1.24 16.95 -6.31
C GLU A 115 -1.97 15.72 -6.87
N LEU A 116 -1.26 14.59 -7.02
CA LEU A 116 -1.88 13.32 -7.42
C LEU A 116 -2.97 12.88 -6.44
N ILE A 117 -2.74 13.00 -5.13
CA ILE A 117 -3.74 12.63 -4.12
C ILE A 117 -4.99 13.51 -4.24
N HIS A 118 -4.82 14.82 -4.34
CA HIS A 118 -5.94 15.75 -4.54
C HIS A 118 -6.68 15.50 -5.87
N ALA A 119 -5.96 15.16 -6.94
CA ALA A 119 -6.55 14.82 -8.23
C ALA A 119 -7.43 13.56 -8.12
N GLY A 120 -6.93 12.52 -7.44
CA GLY A 120 -7.69 11.28 -7.24
C GLY A 120 -8.92 11.45 -6.35
N GLU A 121 -8.83 12.25 -5.28
CA GLU A 121 -9.98 12.61 -4.45
C GLU A 121 -11.06 13.36 -5.27
N LYS A 122 -10.66 14.35 -6.08
CA LYS A 122 -11.58 15.08 -6.97
C LYS A 122 -12.19 14.20 -8.07
N ALA A 123 -11.47 13.16 -8.50
CA ALA A 123 -11.97 12.16 -9.44
C ALA A 123 -13.00 11.21 -8.80
N GLY A 124 -13.11 11.20 -7.47
CA GLY A 124 -14.08 10.40 -6.73
C GLY A 124 -13.55 9.03 -6.31
N ALA A 125 -12.23 8.92 -6.11
CA ALA A 125 -11.64 7.77 -5.42
C ALA A 125 -12.29 7.58 -4.03
N ILE A 126 -12.41 6.33 -3.59
CA ILE A 126 -12.78 5.98 -2.21
C ILE A 126 -11.69 6.47 -1.25
N GLY A 127 -10.43 6.42 -1.71
CA GLY A 127 -9.31 6.98 -0.99
C GLY A 127 -7.99 6.81 -1.73
N VAL A 128 -7.04 7.70 -1.48
CA VAL A 128 -5.73 7.74 -2.13
C VAL A 128 -4.64 7.89 -1.07
N SER A 129 -3.54 7.16 -1.22
CA SER A 129 -2.38 7.29 -0.34
C SER A 129 -1.10 6.88 -1.06
N GLN A 130 0.04 7.14 -0.45
CA GLN A 130 1.34 6.80 -1.01
C GLN A 130 1.58 5.27 -1.00
N ILE A 131 2.17 4.75 -2.07
CA ILE A 131 2.79 3.43 -2.06
C ILE A 131 4.10 3.53 -1.27
N MET A 132 4.21 2.75 -0.20
CA MET A 132 5.32 2.86 0.73
C MET A 132 6.67 2.63 0.06
N LEU A 133 7.60 3.54 0.34
CA LEU A 133 8.97 3.55 -0.18
C LEU A 133 9.08 3.70 -1.71
N GLY A 134 8.09 4.31 -2.36
CA GLY A 134 8.18 4.81 -3.75
C GLY A 134 7.63 6.23 -3.89
N ARG A 135 7.99 6.95 -4.97
CA ARG A 135 7.28 8.18 -5.37
C ARG A 135 6.09 7.75 -6.22
N ALA A 136 5.11 7.17 -5.56
CA ALA A 136 3.91 6.64 -6.20
C ALA A 136 2.72 6.71 -5.25
N VAL A 137 1.52 6.75 -5.81
CA VAL A 137 0.26 6.68 -5.08
C VAL A 137 -0.53 5.46 -5.50
N PHE A 138 -1.30 4.90 -4.57
CA PHE A 138 -2.37 3.96 -4.89
C PHE A 138 -3.71 4.60 -4.50
N ALA A 139 -4.72 4.31 -5.29
CA ALA A 139 -6.08 4.75 -5.09
C ALA A 139 -7.03 3.55 -5.15
N LEU A 140 -8.01 3.53 -4.27
CA LEU A 140 -9.14 2.61 -4.35
C LEU A 140 -10.33 3.34 -4.95
N VAL A 141 -10.97 2.73 -5.94
CA VAL A 141 -12.06 3.36 -6.70
C VAL A 141 -13.10 2.32 -7.09
N SER A 142 -14.35 2.72 -7.25
CA SER A 142 -15.36 1.83 -7.85
C SER A 142 -15.09 1.66 -9.34
N ASP A 143 -15.44 0.51 -9.91
CA ASP A 143 -15.26 0.19 -11.34
C ASP A 143 -15.91 1.26 -12.24
N GLU A 144 -17.06 1.79 -11.83
CA GLU A 144 -17.79 2.88 -12.51
C GLU A 144 -17.01 4.20 -12.63
N LYS A 145 -16.03 4.43 -11.76
CA LYS A 145 -15.28 5.70 -11.68
C LYS A 145 -13.80 5.52 -12.03
N LYS A 146 -13.36 4.32 -12.38
CA LYS A 146 -11.93 4.04 -12.61
C LYS A 146 -11.38 4.85 -13.80
N ASP A 147 -12.12 4.95 -14.90
CA ASP A 147 -11.68 5.65 -16.11
C ASP A 147 -11.51 7.14 -15.82
N ARG A 148 -12.46 7.74 -15.07
CA ARG A 148 -12.35 9.14 -14.59
C ARG A 148 -11.12 9.36 -13.71
N LEU A 149 -10.72 8.37 -12.92
CA LEU A 149 -9.54 8.45 -12.07
C LEU A 149 -8.25 8.31 -12.89
N GLU A 150 -8.24 7.40 -13.86
CA GLU A 150 -7.15 7.24 -14.83
C GLU A 150 -6.92 8.54 -15.61
N ASP A 151 -7.98 9.11 -16.22
CA ASP A 151 -7.97 10.42 -16.89
C ASP A 151 -7.44 11.56 -15.99
N ALA A 152 -7.68 11.48 -14.68
CA ALA A 152 -7.20 12.47 -13.73
C ALA A 152 -5.70 12.34 -13.48
N PHE A 153 -5.17 11.12 -13.41
CA PHE A 153 -3.74 10.86 -13.25
C PHE A 153 -2.96 11.08 -14.55
N GLU A 154 -3.55 10.85 -15.72
CA GLU A 154 -2.91 11.09 -17.03
C GLU A 154 -2.54 12.55 -17.28
N LYS A 155 -3.11 13.49 -16.51
CA LYS A 155 -2.74 14.91 -16.54
C LYS A 155 -1.36 15.18 -15.95
N PHE A 156 -0.84 14.25 -15.16
CA PHE A 156 0.43 14.35 -14.45
C PHE A 156 1.45 13.33 -14.95
N LEU A 157 0.99 12.20 -15.48
CA LEU A 157 1.80 11.04 -15.81
C LEU A 157 1.42 10.47 -17.18
N PRO A 158 2.35 9.89 -17.95
CA PRO A 158 2.02 9.11 -19.12
C PRO A 158 1.27 7.81 -18.74
N PRO A 159 0.43 7.24 -19.62
CA PRO A 159 -0.38 6.05 -19.32
C PRO A 159 0.44 4.84 -18.85
N GLU A 160 1.65 4.63 -19.37
CA GLU A 160 2.54 3.54 -18.95
C GLU A 160 2.99 3.59 -17.48
N GLN A 161 2.80 4.73 -16.79
CA GLN A 161 3.08 4.89 -15.36
C GLN A 161 1.83 4.69 -14.49
N ILE A 162 0.69 4.35 -15.10
CA ILE A 162 -0.58 4.11 -14.44
C ILE A 162 -0.98 2.64 -14.62
N ILE A 163 -1.33 1.97 -13.53
CA ILE A 163 -1.73 0.57 -13.52
C ILE A 163 -3.09 0.45 -12.86
N VAL A 164 -4.07 -0.13 -13.57
CA VAL A 164 -5.39 -0.43 -13.04
C VAL A 164 -5.52 -1.94 -12.82
N SER A 165 -5.95 -2.35 -11.63
CA SER A 165 -6.13 -3.77 -11.30
C SER A 165 -7.28 -4.01 -10.33
N GLY A 166 -7.74 -5.26 -10.23
CA GLY A 166 -8.62 -5.72 -9.15
C GLY A 166 -7.83 -6.18 -7.93
N VAL A 167 -8.50 -6.34 -6.79
CA VAL A 167 -7.89 -6.99 -5.62
C VAL A 167 -7.98 -8.50 -5.80
N ALA A 168 -6.85 -9.19 -5.90
CA ALA A 168 -6.81 -10.65 -5.86
C ALA A 168 -7.21 -11.13 -4.46
N HIS A 169 -8.38 -11.77 -4.32
CA HIS A 169 -8.92 -12.18 -3.01
C HIS A 169 -8.32 -13.48 -2.46
N ASP A 170 -7.78 -14.29 -3.37
CA ASP A 170 -7.13 -15.55 -3.06
C ASP A 170 -5.61 -15.35 -3.08
N GLY A 171 -4.93 -16.07 -2.19
CA GLY A 171 -3.47 -16.04 -2.11
C GLY A 171 -2.81 -16.84 -3.23
N ALA A 172 -1.48 -16.78 -3.28
CA ALA A 172 -0.70 -17.54 -4.25
C ALA A 172 -1.06 -19.04 -4.22
N ALA A 173 -1.42 -19.57 -5.39
CA ALA A 173 -1.71 -20.99 -5.60
C ALA A 173 -0.70 -21.57 -6.60
N VAL A 174 -0.26 -22.80 -6.35
CA VAL A 174 0.52 -23.60 -7.31
C VAL A 174 -0.43 -24.69 -7.82
N LEU A 175 -0.71 -24.67 -9.12
CA LEU A 175 -1.48 -25.71 -9.82
C LEU A 175 -0.57 -26.85 -10.26
#